data_AF-A0A4Y2EIY9-F1
#
_entry.id   AF-A0A4Y2EIY9-F1
#
_cell.length_a   1.000
_cell.length_b   1.000
_cell.length_c   1.000
_cell.angle_alpha   90.00
_cell.angle_beta   90.00
_cell.angle_gamma   90.00
#
_symmetry.space_group_name_H-M   'P 1'
#
loop_
_entity.id
_entity.type
_entity.pdbx_description
1 polymer ?
#
loop_
_entity_poly.entity_id
_entity_poly.type
_entity_poly.pdbx_seq_one_letter_code
_entity_poly.pdbx_strand_id
1 'polypeptide(L)'
;MVSAMSFYAYRLMVRSTENRLLNYRQLLHQYLVDMYAKIEAERLLFIRLNQKKLRVDEYIHLKDAITNDSDPDNHGKLVILPSTFTGCPRNMHEYAQDAITYVRHGGKPSLFITYNFNPNCKEMTQTLTNGQSKTDRHDLVARMFRQKLIKFMNVFIKGQVFGSVKYWLYCIRMAET
;
A
#
# COMPACT_ATOMS: atom_id res chain seq x y z
N MET A 1 2.05 -24.52 1.77
CA MET A 1 1.04 -23.81 2.60
C MET A 1 0.71 -22.50 1.90
N VAL A 2 -0.57 -22.17 1.66
CA VAL A 2 -0.99 -20.94 0.97
C VAL A 2 -1.32 -19.89 2.02
N SER A 3 -0.80 -18.66 1.90
CA SER A 3 -1.14 -17.57 2.83
C SER A 3 -2.58 -17.12 2.63
N ALA A 4 -3.22 -16.56 3.67
CA ALA A 4 -4.57 -16.01 3.57
C ALA A 4 -4.68 -14.97 2.44
N MET A 5 -3.66 -14.12 2.28
CA MET A 5 -3.59 -13.15 1.20
C MET A 5 -3.67 -13.81 -0.18
N SER A 6 -2.85 -14.83 -0.43
CA SER A 6 -2.86 -15.55 -1.72
C SER A 6 -4.19 -16.27 -1.97
N PHE A 7 -4.80 -16.84 -0.93
CA PHE A 7 -6.09 -17.49 -1.02
C PHE A 7 -7.22 -16.52 -1.37
N TYR A 8 -7.31 -15.37 -0.71
CA TYR A 8 -8.35 -14.37 -0.99
C TYR A 8 -8.11 -13.64 -2.31
N ALA A 9 -6.85 -13.37 -2.68
CA ALA A 9 -6.52 -12.84 -4.01
C ALA A 9 -6.99 -13.77 -5.13
N TYR A 10 -6.81 -15.09 -4.95
CA TYR A 10 -7.31 -16.09 -5.88
C TYR A 10 -8.84 -16.06 -6.00
N ARG A 11 -9.58 -15.94 -4.88
CA ARG A 11 -11.05 -15.82 -4.89
C ARG A 11 -11.57 -14.55 -5.58
N LEU A 12 -10.81 -13.45 -5.54
CA LEU A 12 -11.16 -12.17 -6.16
C LEU A 12 -10.71 -12.04 -7.61
N MET A 13 -10.10 -13.08 -8.16
CA MET A 13 -9.65 -13.08 -9.56
C MET A 13 -10.86 -13.17 -10.50
N VAL A 14 -10.89 -12.30 -11.51
CA VAL A 14 -11.85 -12.38 -12.63
C VAL A 14 -11.43 -13.53 -13.53
N ARG A 15 -12.38 -14.41 -13.90
CA ARG A 15 -12.13 -15.61 -14.71
C ARG A 15 -13.18 -15.70 -15.81
N SER A 16 -12.92 -16.55 -16.80
CA SER A 16 -13.89 -16.89 -17.84
C SER A 16 -15.16 -17.54 -17.24
N THR A 17 -14.98 -18.36 -16.21
CA THR A 17 -16.08 -18.89 -15.39
C THR A 17 -16.67 -17.81 -14.50
N GLU A 18 -17.99 -17.81 -14.33
CA GLU A 18 -18.69 -16.83 -13.51
C GLU A 18 -18.17 -16.81 -12.06
N ASN A 19 -17.64 -15.67 -11.63
CA ASN A 19 -17.30 -15.42 -10.23
C ASN A 19 -18.43 -14.63 -9.56
N ARG A 20 -19.41 -15.35 -9.01
CA ARG A 20 -20.62 -14.77 -8.40
C ARG A 20 -20.31 -13.79 -7.27
N LEU A 21 -19.21 -14.00 -6.53
CA LEU A 21 -18.78 -13.12 -5.45
C LEU A 21 -18.68 -11.66 -5.93
N LEU A 22 -18.15 -11.46 -7.15
CA LEU A 22 -17.93 -10.14 -7.72
C LEU A 22 -19.22 -9.42 -8.10
N ASN A 23 -20.37 -10.12 -8.13
CA ASN A 23 -21.66 -9.57 -8.54
C ASN A 23 -22.49 -9.01 -7.36
N TYR A 24 -22.10 -9.26 -6.11
CA TYR A 24 -22.91 -8.90 -4.94
C TYR A 24 -22.79 -7.44 -4.43
N ARG A 25 -22.14 -6.54 -5.19
CA ARG A 25 -22.07 -5.09 -4.92
C ARG A 25 -21.66 -4.76 -3.47
N GLN A 26 -22.54 -4.17 -2.66
CA GLN A 26 -22.24 -3.81 -1.27
C GLN A 26 -21.76 -5.00 -0.41
N LEU A 27 -22.31 -6.20 -0.61
CA LEU A 27 -21.86 -7.39 0.10
C LEU A 27 -20.43 -7.80 -0.30
N LEU A 28 -20.01 -7.53 -1.54
CA LEU A 28 -18.61 -7.70 -1.94
C LEU A 28 -17.70 -6.76 -1.14
N HIS A 29 -18.11 -5.51 -0.90
CA HIS A 29 -17.30 -4.57 -0.11
C HIS A 29 -17.12 -5.04 1.33
N GLN A 30 -18.22 -5.46 1.97
CA GLN A 30 -18.15 -6.02 3.32
C GLN A 30 -17.22 -7.23 3.36
N TYR A 31 -17.36 -8.15 2.39
CA TYR A 31 -16.46 -9.29 2.27
C TYR A 31 -15.00 -8.86 2.11
N LEU A 32 -14.70 -7.89 1.26
CA LEU A 32 -13.34 -7.39 1.04
C LEU A 32 -12.72 -6.81 2.31
N VAL A 33 -13.48 -5.97 3.04
CA VAL A 33 -13.03 -5.35 4.29
C VAL A 33 -12.79 -6.41 5.37
N ASP A 34 -13.72 -7.36 5.52
CA ASP A 34 -13.61 -8.44 6.50
C ASP A 34 -12.41 -9.35 6.20
N MET A 35 -12.19 -9.70 4.93
CA MET A 35 -11.04 -10.54 4.57
C MET A 35 -9.72 -9.78 4.72
N TYR A 36 -9.68 -8.48 4.40
CA TYR A 36 -8.51 -7.65 4.64
C TYR A 36 -8.19 -7.53 6.13
N ALA A 37 -9.18 -7.31 6.99
CA ALA A 37 -9.00 -7.27 8.44
C ALA A 37 -8.42 -8.59 8.98
N LYS A 38 -8.87 -9.74 8.45
CA LYS A 38 -8.30 -11.05 8.80
C LYS A 38 -6.83 -11.18 8.38
N ILE A 39 -6.49 -10.77 7.16
CA ILE A 39 -5.11 -10.81 6.66
C ILE A 39 -4.21 -9.90 7.52
N GLU A 40 -4.65 -8.69 7.83
CA GLU A 40 -3.87 -7.75 8.65
C GLU A 40 -3.75 -8.24 10.11
N ALA A 41 -4.78 -8.86 10.68
CA ALA A 41 -4.69 -9.49 11.99
C ALA A 41 -3.64 -10.62 12.01
N GLU A 42 -3.60 -11.47 10.99
CA GLU A 42 -2.58 -12.53 10.85
C GLU A 42 -1.19 -11.92 10.71
N ARG A 43 -1.04 -10.85 9.92
CA ARG A 43 0.22 -10.12 9.75
C ARG A 43 0.72 -9.50 11.06
N LEU A 44 -0.17 -8.85 11.81
CA LEU A 44 0.14 -8.27 13.12
C LEU A 44 0.50 -9.35 14.14
N LEU A 45 -0.21 -10.48 14.14
CA LEU A 45 0.11 -11.63 14.98
C LEU A 45 1.51 -12.17 14.64
N PHE A 46 1.83 -12.33 13.35
CA PHE A 46 3.15 -12.74 12.91
C PHE A 46 4.24 -11.79 13.42
N ILE A 47 4.04 -10.48 13.27
CA ILE A 47 4.97 -9.45 13.77
C ILE A 47 5.16 -9.59 15.27
N ARG A 48 4.06 -9.72 16.03
CA ARG A 48 4.08 -9.88 17.50
C ARG A 48 4.83 -11.13 17.95
N LEU A 49 4.67 -12.25 17.24
CA LEU A 49 5.30 -13.53 17.60
C LEU A 49 6.76 -13.64 17.14
N ASN A 50 7.16 -12.91 16.10
CA ASN A 50 8.48 -13.04 15.47
C ASN A 50 9.40 -11.83 15.72
N GLN A 51 9.18 -11.04 16.78
CA GLN A 51 9.97 -9.83 17.11
C GLN A 51 11.50 -10.07 17.11
N LYS A 52 11.97 -11.20 17.66
CA LYS A 52 13.41 -11.55 17.64
C LYS A 52 13.97 -11.74 16.22
N LYS A 53 13.21 -12.39 15.33
CA LYS A 53 13.61 -12.57 13.92
C LYS A 53 13.61 -11.26 13.14
N LEU A 54 12.76 -10.32 13.56
CA LEU A 54 12.69 -8.96 13.02
C LEU A 54 13.75 -8.03 13.63
N ARG A 55 14.71 -8.56 14.41
CA ARG A 55 15.81 -7.82 15.06
C ARG A 55 15.33 -6.62 15.87
N VAL A 56 14.20 -6.80 16.56
CA VAL A 56 13.56 -5.75 17.34
C VAL A 56 14.47 -5.19 18.44
N ASP A 57 15.34 -6.02 18.98
CA ASP A 57 16.27 -5.66 20.06
C ASP A 57 17.29 -4.60 19.62
N GLU A 58 17.73 -4.59 18.34
CA GLU A 58 18.58 -3.52 17.78
C GLU A 58 17.85 -2.17 17.77
N TYR A 59 16.53 -2.19 17.55
CA TYR A 59 15.71 -0.97 17.52
C TYR A 59 15.37 -0.46 18.93
N ILE A 60 15.24 -1.34 19.92
CA ILE A 60 15.04 -0.94 21.32
C ILE A 60 16.25 -0.15 21.80
N HIS A 61 17.47 -0.67 21.59
CA HIS A 61 18.68 0.05 21.98
C HIS A 61 18.84 1.39 21.25
N LEU A 62 18.46 1.47 19.96
CA LEU A 62 18.45 2.73 19.22
C LEU A 62 17.41 3.71 19.78
N LYS A 63 16.21 3.23 20.11
CA LYS A 63 15.12 4.06 20.66
C LYS A 63 15.47 4.53 22.07
N ASP A 64 16.00 3.67 22.93
CA ASP A 64 16.36 3.99 24.30
C ASP A 64 17.55 4.97 24.33
N ALA A 65 18.52 4.84 23.42
CA ALA A 65 19.59 5.83 23.25
C ALA A 65 19.08 7.23 22.82
N ILE A 66 17.89 7.30 22.21
CA ILE A 66 17.24 8.55 21.78
C ILE A 66 16.26 9.06 22.86
N THR A 67 15.71 8.18 23.69
CA THR A 67 14.57 8.44 24.58
C THR A 67 14.96 8.17 26.05
N ASN A 68 15.94 8.91 26.57
CA ASN A 68 16.38 8.82 27.98
C ASN A 68 15.40 9.48 28.98
N ASP A 69 14.08 9.36 28.79
CA ASP A 69 13.11 9.94 29.74
C ASP A 69 11.71 9.31 29.65
N SER A 70 11.51 8.07 30.11
CA SER A 70 10.15 7.57 30.37
C SER A 70 10.11 6.43 31.39
N ASP A 71 9.15 6.55 32.33
CA ASP A 71 8.95 5.68 33.50
C ASP A 71 8.83 4.17 33.16
N PRO A 72 9.43 3.28 33.99
CA PRO A 72 9.52 1.85 33.73
C PRO A 72 8.25 1.03 34.06
N ASP A 73 7.19 1.63 34.61
CA ASP A 73 6.21 0.88 35.41
C ASP A 73 4.85 0.60 34.77
N ASN A 74 4.68 0.80 33.45
CA ASN A 74 3.34 0.67 32.84
C ASN A 74 3.25 0.05 31.44
N HIS A 75 4.13 -0.89 31.09
CA HIS A 75 4.13 -1.46 29.74
C HIS A 75 3.67 -2.92 29.69
N GLY A 76 2.46 -3.12 29.17
CA GLY A 76 2.14 -4.35 28.43
C GLY A 76 3.21 -4.61 27.35
N LYS A 77 3.40 -5.87 26.97
CA LYS A 77 4.50 -6.30 26.07
C LYS A 77 4.64 -5.39 24.84
N LEU A 78 5.71 -4.59 24.78
CA LEU A 78 5.99 -3.66 23.69
C LEU A 78 6.19 -4.44 22.38
N VAL A 79 5.37 -4.15 21.37
CA VAL A 79 5.50 -4.73 20.02
C VAL A 79 5.94 -3.64 19.05
N ILE A 80 7.07 -3.88 18.43
CA ILE A 80 7.75 -2.96 17.54
C ILE A 80 7.35 -3.31 16.09
N LEU A 81 6.51 -2.46 15.48
CA LEU A 81 6.07 -2.60 14.08
C LEU A 81 7.17 -2.25 13.08
N PRO A 82 7.59 -3.14 12.16
CA PRO A 82 8.61 -2.84 11.16
C PRO A 82 8.19 -1.67 10.25
N SER A 83 9.16 -1.01 9.62
CA SER A 83 8.88 0.09 8.68
C SER A 83 8.15 -0.37 7.42
N THR A 84 8.20 -1.67 7.09
CA THR A 84 7.38 -2.29 6.04
C THR A 84 5.89 -2.32 6.35
N PHE A 85 5.48 -1.99 7.59
CA PHE A 85 4.07 -1.87 7.95
C PHE A 85 3.55 -0.48 7.55
N THR A 86 2.78 -0.43 6.47
CA THR A 86 2.26 0.81 5.89
C THR A 86 1.44 1.60 6.92
N GLY A 87 1.71 2.90 7.03
CA GLY A 87 1.02 3.80 7.95
C GLY A 87 1.54 3.80 9.39
N CYS A 88 2.48 2.94 9.77
CA CYS A 88 3.13 3.09 11.08
C CYS A 88 4.07 4.33 11.10
N PRO A 89 4.37 4.89 12.28
CA PRO A 89 5.32 6.00 12.40
C PRO A 89 6.67 5.75 11.74
N ARG A 90 7.18 4.49 11.80
CA ARG A 90 8.44 4.13 11.16
C ARG A 90 8.38 4.12 9.64
N ASN A 91 7.30 3.60 9.06
CA ASN A 91 7.09 3.67 7.62
C ASN A 91 7.14 5.12 7.14
N MET A 92 6.44 6.03 7.84
CA MET A 92 6.45 7.45 7.50
C MET A 92 7.83 8.10 7.69
N HIS A 93 8.55 7.74 8.76
CA HIS A 93 9.89 8.24 9.02
C HIS A 93 10.89 7.78 7.95
N GLU A 94 10.85 6.52 7.55
CA GLU A 94 11.71 5.99 6.48
C GLU A 94 11.44 6.69 5.15
N TYR A 95 10.17 6.87 4.75
CA TYR A 95 9.82 7.65 3.55
C TYR A 95 10.35 9.09 3.60
N ALA A 96 10.33 9.73 4.77
CA ALA A 96 10.87 11.07 4.94
C ALA A 96 12.40 11.09 4.84
N GLN A 97 13.07 10.13 5.48
CA GLN A 97 14.53 9.98 5.40
C GLN A 97 14.99 9.68 3.97
N ASP A 98 14.29 8.82 3.24
CA ASP A 98 14.57 8.53 1.83
C ASP A 98 14.45 9.78 0.97
N ALA A 99 13.37 10.57 1.15
CA ALA A 99 13.18 11.82 0.44
C ALA A 99 14.33 12.82 0.71
N ILE A 100 14.75 12.98 1.98
CA ILE A 100 15.87 13.84 2.37
C ILE A 100 17.17 13.33 1.74
N THR A 101 17.39 12.02 1.76
CA THR A 101 18.59 11.37 1.19
C THR A 101 18.67 11.62 -0.31
N TYR A 102 17.55 11.51 -1.04
CA TYR A 102 17.52 11.84 -2.46
C TYR A 102 17.84 13.30 -2.74
N VAL A 103 17.33 14.23 -1.95
CA VAL A 103 17.64 15.66 -2.14
C VAL A 103 19.10 15.95 -1.82
N ARG A 104 19.66 15.31 -0.79
CA ARG A 104 21.05 15.49 -0.38
C ARG A 104 22.04 14.98 -1.44
N HIS A 105 21.77 13.82 -2.04
CA HIS A 105 22.67 13.23 -3.05
C HIS A 105 22.36 13.67 -4.49
N GLY A 106 21.08 13.79 -4.83
CA GLY A 106 20.60 14.12 -6.17
C GLY A 106 20.35 15.60 -6.42
N GLY A 107 20.42 16.44 -5.37
CA GLY A 107 20.08 17.86 -5.45
C GLY A 107 18.58 18.11 -5.49
N LYS A 108 18.19 19.34 -5.85
CA LYS A 108 16.78 19.73 -5.91
C LYS A 108 16.01 18.94 -6.98
N PRO A 109 14.74 18.58 -6.74
CA PRO A 109 13.92 17.92 -7.75
C PRO A 109 13.74 18.83 -8.96
N SER A 110 13.86 18.25 -10.16
CA SER A 110 13.64 18.96 -11.43
C SER A 110 12.18 18.98 -11.86
N LEU A 111 11.40 17.98 -11.43
CA LEU A 111 9.99 17.81 -11.78
C LEU A 111 9.18 17.49 -10.52
N PHE A 112 8.02 18.13 -10.39
CA PHE A 112 7.00 17.81 -9.41
C PHE A 112 5.68 17.62 -10.15
N ILE A 113 5.15 16.39 -10.13
CA ILE A 113 4.05 15.98 -11.00
C ILE A 113 2.91 15.43 -10.15
N THR A 114 1.72 15.99 -10.34
CA THR A 114 0.48 15.47 -9.78
C THR A 114 -0.28 14.70 -10.86
N TYR A 115 -0.53 13.41 -10.62
CA TYR A 115 -1.32 12.58 -11.52
C TYR A 115 -2.70 12.30 -10.91
N ASN A 116 -3.74 12.83 -11.54
CA ASN A 116 -5.13 12.61 -11.12
C ASN A 116 -5.78 11.53 -11.99
N PHE A 117 -6.43 10.57 -11.35
CA PHE A 117 -7.16 9.51 -12.04
C PHE A 117 -8.66 9.74 -11.96
N ASN A 118 -9.28 9.89 -13.13
CA ASN A 118 -10.73 9.95 -13.26
C ASN A 118 -11.29 8.53 -13.50
N PRO A 119 -12.11 7.98 -12.58
CA PRO A 119 -12.73 6.67 -12.77
C PRO A 119 -13.78 6.66 -13.88
N ASN A 120 -14.19 7.82 -14.42
CA ASN A 120 -15.17 7.93 -15.51
C ASN A 120 -14.62 7.61 -16.91
N CYS A 121 -13.61 6.75 -17.01
CA CYS A 121 -13.01 6.35 -18.27
C CYS A 121 -13.80 5.21 -18.96
N LYS A 122 -13.69 5.13 -20.29
CA LYS A 122 -14.42 4.16 -21.12
C LYS A 122 -14.09 2.72 -20.75
N GLU A 123 -12.84 2.46 -20.40
CA GLU A 123 -12.38 1.12 -20.04
C GLU A 123 -13.04 0.63 -18.74
N MET A 124 -13.35 1.52 -17.79
CA MET A 124 -14.14 1.16 -16.59
C MET A 124 -15.54 0.71 -17.00
N THR A 125 -16.24 1.50 -17.82
CA THR A 125 -17.61 1.19 -18.26
C THR A 125 -17.69 -0.12 -19.04
N GLN A 126 -16.66 -0.45 -19.83
CA GLN A 126 -16.59 -1.71 -20.57
C GLN A 126 -16.30 -2.94 -19.69
N THR A 127 -15.61 -2.74 -18.56
CA THR A 127 -15.23 -3.83 -17.65
C THR A 127 -16.35 -4.14 -16.63
N LEU A 128 -17.24 -3.18 -16.38
CA LEU A 128 -18.40 -3.36 -15.51
C LEU A 128 -19.45 -4.25 -16.20
N THR A 129 -19.92 -5.25 -15.46
CA THR A 129 -20.94 -6.21 -15.93
C THR A 129 -22.21 -6.10 -15.10
N ASN A 130 -23.32 -6.68 -15.54
CA ASN A 130 -24.54 -6.86 -14.73
C ASN A 130 -25.11 -5.56 -14.11
N GLY A 131 -25.03 -4.45 -14.84
CA GLY A 131 -25.51 -3.15 -14.37
C GLY A 131 -24.77 -2.61 -13.15
N GLN A 132 -23.54 -3.06 -12.90
CA GLN A 132 -22.69 -2.54 -11.82
C GLN A 132 -22.27 -1.10 -12.10
N SER A 133 -22.16 -0.32 -11.03
CA SER A 133 -21.57 1.00 -11.04
C SER A 133 -20.10 0.95 -10.59
N LYS A 134 -19.36 2.04 -10.81
CA LYS A 134 -17.95 2.16 -10.37
C LYS A 134 -17.81 2.09 -8.85
N THR A 135 -18.82 2.56 -8.13
CA THR A 135 -18.91 2.48 -6.68
C THR A 135 -19.11 1.05 -6.20
N ASP A 136 -19.66 0.14 -7.02
CA ASP A 136 -19.81 -1.28 -6.66
C ASP A 136 -18.51 -2.10 -6.84
N ARG A 137 -17.49 -1.53 -7.50
CA ARG A 137 -16.28 -2.24 -7.94
C ARG A 137 -15.02 -1.41 -7.69
N HIS A 138 -14.81 -1.03 -6.43
CA HIS A 138 -13.59 -0.33 -5.99
C HIS A 138 -12.30 -1.11 -6.31
N ASP A 139 -12.37 -2.44 -6.37
CA ASP A 139 -11.26 -3.29 -6.80
C ASP A 139 -10.82 -2.99 -8.25
N LEU A 140 -11.78 -2.77 -9.16
CA LEU A 140 -11.49 -2.42 -10.56
C LEU A 140 -10.93 -1.01 -10.67
N VAL A 141 -11.50 -0.05 -9.91
CA VAL A 141 -11.02 1.33 -9.85
C VAL A 141 -9.54 1.34 -9.45
N ALA A 142 -9.18 0.65 -8.37
CA ALA A 142 -7.81 0.57 -7.87
C ALA A 142 -6.86 -0.14 -8.87
N ARG A 143 -7.31 -1.23 -9.49
CA ARG A 143 -6.52 -1.97 -10.51
C ARG A 143 -6.25 -1.10 -11.74
N MET A 144 -7.27 -0.41 -12.25
CA MET A 144 -7.13 0.48 -13.40
C MET A 144 -6.26 1.68 -13.10
N PHE A 145 -6.42 2.29 -11.93
CA PHE A 145 -5.51 3.35 -11.45
C PHE A 145 -4.07 2.86 -11.48
N ARG A 146 -3.78 1.70 -10.87
CA ARG A 146 -2.44 1.12 -10.82
C ARG A 146 -1.88 0.85 -12.22
N GLN A 147 -2.68 0.29 -13.13
CA GLN A 147 -2.23 0.03 -14.50
C GLN A 147 -1.89 1.33 -15.25
N LYS A 148 -2.74 2.35 -15.16
CA LYS A 148 -2.47 3.65 -15.79
C LYS A 148 -1.28 4.36 -15.15
N LEU A 149 -1.13 4.29 -13.83
CA LEU A 149 0.03 4.83 -13.11
C LEU A 149 1.33 4.16 -13.55
N ILE A 150 1.36 2.82 -13.66
CA ILE A 150 2.55 2.11 -14.15
C ILE A 150 2.90 2.53 -15.59
N LYS A 151 1.90 2.63 -16.46
CA LYS A 151 2.11 3.11 -17.84
C LYS A 151 2.65 4.54 -17.85
N PHE A 152 2.07 5.42 -17.04
CA PHE A 152 2.52 6.79 -16.87
C PHE A 152 3.98 6.86 -16.41
N MET A 153 4.35 6.14 -15.35
CA MET A 153 5.73 6.08 -14.84
C MET A 153 6.71 5.53 -15.88
N ASN A 154 6.30 4.53 -16.68
CA ASN A 154 7.14 3.98 -17.74
C ASN A 154 7.48 5.02 -18.82
N VAL A 155 6.62 6.00 -19.10
CA VAL A 155 6.92 7.07 -20.06
C VAL A 155 8.13 7.89 -19.59
N PHE A 156 8.22 8.21 -18.29
CA PHE A 156 9.35 8.95 -17.74
C PHE A 156 10.61 8.08 -17.61
N ILE A 157 10.46 6.90 -17.00
CA ILE A 157 11.61 6.08 -16.61
C ILE A 157 12.19 5.33 -17.82
N LYS A 158 11.34 4.68 -18.61
CA LYS A 158 11.76 3.88 -19.76
C LYS A 158 11.75 4.68 -21.05
N GLY A 159 10.75 5.54 -21.24
CA GLY A 159 10.65 6.41 -22.40
C GLY A 159 11.62 7.59 -22.37
N GLN A 160 12.17 7.94 -21.19
CA GLN A 160 13.16 9.01 -21.01
C GLN A 160 12.74 10.34 -21.68
N VAL A 161 11.45 10.68 -21.64
CA VAL A 161 10.89 11.88 -22.30
C VAL A 161 11.56 13.17 -21.83
N PHE A 162 12.07 13.20 -20.59
CA PHE A 162 12.81 14.32 -20.01
C PHE A 162 14.30 13.98 -19.77
N GLY A 163 14.82 12.98 -20.48
CA GLY A 163 16.14 12.41 -20.24
C GLY A 163 16.13 11.29 -19.19
N SER A 164 17.33 10.82 -18.82
CA SER A 164 17.49 9.71 -17.88
C SER A 164 17.09 10.10 -16.45
N VAL A 165 16.17 9.33 -15.87
CA VAL A 165 15.74 9.50 -14.47
C VAL A 165 16.79 8.89 -13.54
N LYS A 166 17.43 9.72 -12.70
CA LYS A 166 18.40 9.24 -11.68
C LYS A 166 17.71 8.76 -10.40
N TYR A 167 16.74 9.52 -9.91
CA TYR A 167 15.99 9.24 -8.70
C TYR A 167 14.52 9.59 -8.92
N TRP A 168 13.61 8.83 -8.32
CA TRP A 168 12.19 9.15 -8.31
C TRP A 168 11.55 8.65 -7.02
N LEU A 169 10.54 9.39 -6.55
CA LEU A 169 9.69 9.04 -5.42
C LEU A 169 8.25 9.38 -5.81
N TYR A 170 7.29 8.54 -5.44
CA TYR A 170 5.88 8.91 -5.52
C TYR A 170 5.18 8.53 -4.22
N CYS A 171 4.12 9.28 -3.90
CA CYS A 171 3.15 8.87 -2.91
C CYS A 171 1.77 8.79 -3.58
N ILE A 172 0.96 7.82 -3.17
CA ILE A 172 -0.43 7.71 -3.60
C ILE A 172 -1.29 8.25 -2.46
N ARG A 173 -2.20 9.16 -2.79
CA ARG A 173 -3.22 9.64 -1.86
C ARG A 173 -4.58 9.37 -2.46
N MET A 174 -5.49 8.87 -1.64
CA MET A 174 -6.91 8.85 -1.96
C MET A 174 -7.47 10.22 -1.58
N ALA A 175 -8.13 10.90 -2.51
CA ALA A 175 -8.90 12.09 -2.18
C ALA A 175 -10.25 11.64 -1.60
N GLU A 176 -10.57 12.10 -0.40
CA GLU A 176 -11.92 12.00 0.14
C GLU A 176 -12.79 13.01 -0.62
N THR A 177 -13.88 12.54 -1.23
CA THR A 177 -14.91 13.36 -1.88
C THR A 177 -16.14 13.41 -1.03
#